data_AF-A0A0V1ND57-F1
#
_entry.id   AF-A0A0V1ND57-F1
#
_cell.length_a   1.000
_cell.length_b   1.000
_cell.length_c   1.000
_cell.angle_alpha   90.00
_cell.angle_beta   90.00
_cell.angle_gamma   90.00
#
_symmetry.space_group_name_H-M   'P 1'
#
loop_
_entity.id
_entity.type
_entity.pdbx_description
1 polymer ?
#
loop_
_entity_poly.entity_id
_entity_poly.type
_entity_poly.pdbx_seq_one_letter_code
_entity_poly.pdbx_strand_id
1 'polypeptide(L)'
;MVSTETEGISAETTGELNLLLRRFWEIDSIGVVQEAATDPDENVKRKFRESVTFDGTRYVIGLLWRAGGGHLPDNHEVAMRRLRALRRQLNRDPEKHQEYSGVISDYLDRGWAEKVDGTSGPPGRTWYLPHHAVHQHNQ
;
A
#
# COMPACT_ATOMS: atom_id res chain seq x y z
N MET A 1 52.15 -23.48 -1.38
CA MET A 1 52.32 -22.07 -1.80
C MET A 1 51.55 -21.91 -3.10
N VAL A 2 50.35 -21.34 -3.05
CA VAL A 2 49.60 -20.93 -4.24
C VAL A 2 49.39 -19.44 -4.06
N SER A 3 50.19 -18.64 -4.74
CA SER A 3 50.04 -17.19 -4.75
C SER A 3 48.88 -16.87 -5.69
N THR A 4 47.82 -16.29 -5.15
CA THR A 4 46.73 -15.68 -5.90
C THR A 4 47.21 -14.34 -6.43
N GLU A 5 47.42 -14.22 -7.75
CA GLU A 5 47.57 -12.92 -8.42
C GLU A 5 46.19 -12.31 -8.61
N THR A 6 45.85 -11.34 -7.77
CA THR A 6 44.79 -10.36 -8.03
C THR A 6 45.24 -9.46 -9.17
N GLU A 7 44.87 -9.80 -10.40
CA GLU A 7 44.99 -8.90 -11.54
C GLU A 7 44.07 -7.70 -11.34
N GLY A 8 44.67 -6.50 -11.32
CA GLY A 8 43.97 -5.24 -11.14
C GLY A 8 43.02 -4.96 -12.30
N ILE A 9 41.76 -4.68 -11.99
CA ILE A 9 40.77 -4.20 -12.94
C ILE A 9 41.27 -2.85 -13.48
N SER A 10 41.60 -2.81 -14.77
CA SER A 10 42.06 -1.61 -15.46
C SER A 10 41.00 -0.49 -15.39
N ALA A 11 41.48 0.75 -15.26
CA ALA A 11 40.63 1.95 -15.28
C ALA A 11 39.81 2.06 -16.59
N GLU A 12 40.33 1.50 -17.69
CA GLU A 12 39.65 1.46 -18.99
C GLU A 12 38.41 0.56 -18.95
N THR A 13 38.49 -0.60 -18.31
CA THR A 13 37.37 -1.54 -18.15
C THR A 13 36.25 -0.93 -17.30
N THR A 14 36.61 -0.10 -16.31
CA THR A 14 35.63 0.62 -15.48
C THR A 14 34.94 1.75 -16.26
N GLY A 15 35.65 2.39 -17.19
CA GLY A 15 35.08 3.39 -18.10
C GLY A 15 34.10 2.78 -19.08
N GLU A 16 34.45 1.65 -19.69
CA GLU A 16 33.57 0.92 -20.61
C GLU A 16 32.31 0.41 -19.92
N LEU A 17 32.43 -0.13 -18.71
CA LEU A 17 31.27 -0.58 -17.93
C LEU A 17 30.33 0.58 -17.60
N ASN A 18 30.88 1.74 -17.21
CA ASN A 18 30.07 2.93 -16.94
C ASN A 18 29.35 3.45 -18.19
N LEU A 19 30.00 3.40 -19.36
CA LEU A 19 29.38 3.77 -20.62
C LEU A 19 28.24 2.80 -20.99
N LEU A 20 28.44 1.51 -20.77
CA LEU A 20 27.42 0.48 -21.03
C LEU A 20 26.21 0.67 -20.11
N LEU A 21 26.44 0.91 -18.82
CA LEU A 21 25.40 1.22 -17.83
C LEU A 21 24.62 2.48 -18.22
N ARG A 22 25.31 3.58 -18.56
CA ARG A 22 24.65 4.82 -18.99
C ARG A 22 23.76 4.61 -20.21
N ARG A 23 24.27 3.91 -21.23
CA ARG A 23 23.50 3.63 -22.45
C ARG A 23 22.30 2.71 -22.19
N PHE A 24 22.46 1.73 -21.30
CA PHE A 24 21.36 0.88 -20.85
C PHE A 24 20.25 1.70 -20.17
N TRP A 25 20.61 2.59 -19.24
CA TRP A 25 19.66 3.47 -18.55
C TRP A 25 19.05 4.52 -19.47
N GLU A 26 19.79 5.01 -20.47
CA GLU A 26 19.27 5.94 -21.49
C GLU A 26 18.16 5.30 -22.32
N ILE A 27 18.31 4.04 -22.72
CA ILE A 27 17.30 3.30 -23.51
C ILE A 27 16.03 3.06 -22.69
N ASP A 28 16.16 2.71 -21.40
CA ASP A 28 15.02 2.55 -20.49
C ASP A 28 14.33 3.88 -20.14
N SER A 29 15.04 5.01 -20.33
CA SER A 29 14.50 6.36 -20.10
C SER A 29 13.77 6.97 -21.31
N ILE A 30 13.73 6.29 -22.47
CA ILE A 30 13.02 6.76 -23.66
C ILE A 30 11.51 6.75 -23.37
N GLY A 31 10.96 7.92 -23.06
CA GLY A 31 9.57 8.13 -22.65
C GLY A 31 9.41 8.83 -21.29
N VAL A 32 10.50 8.95 -20.51
CA VAL A 32 10.58 9.70 -19.25
C VAL A 32 11.27 11.04 -19.47
N VAL A 33 10.96 11.73 -20.58
CA VAL A 33 11.32 13.14 -20.71
C VAL A 33 10.27 13.90 -19.92
N GLN A 34 10.58 14.22 -18.66
CA GLN A 34 9.84 15.24 -17.93
C GLN A 34 10.11 16.57 -18.63
N GLU A 35 9.22 16.97 -19.53
CA GLU A 35 9.08 18.37 -19.86
C GLU A 35 8.90 19.12 -18.55
N ALA A 36 9.62 20.23 -18.38
CA ALA A 36 9.60 21.07 -17.19
C ALA A 36 8.26 21.81 -17.02
N ALA A 37 7.16 21.07 -17.06
CA ALA A 37 5.90 21.47 -16.48
C ALA A 37 6.13 21.55 -14.96
N THR A 38 5.71 22.65 -14.35
CA THR A 38 5.63 22.79 -12.90
C THR A 38 4.96 21.54 -12.32
N ASP A 39 5.76 20.65 -11.73
CA ASP A 39 5.32 19.30 -11.44
C ASP A 39 4.17 19.36 -10.39
N PRO A 40 2.92 18.99 -10.76
CA PRO A 40 1.82 18.94 -9.81
C PRO A 40 2.09 17.96 -8.66
N ASP A 41 3.08 17.06 -8.79
CA ASP A 41 3.54 16.15 -7.75
C ASP A 41 4.47 16.77 -6.70
N GLU A 42 5.00 17.99 -6.85
CA GLU A 42 5.87 18.55 -5.80
C GLU A 42 5.15 18.69 -4.45
N ASN A 43 3.85 18.99 -4.47
CA ASN A 43 3.05 18.99 -3.23
C ASN A 43 2.90 17.57 -2.63
N VAL A 44 2.77 16.55 -3.49
CA VAL A 44 2.62 15.14 -3.09
C VAL A 44 3.95 14.62 -2.55
N LYS A 45 5.05 14.85 -3.25
CA LYS A 45 6.43 14.53 -2.82
C LYS A 45 6.78 15.21 -1.50
N ARG A 46 6.40 16.47 -1.33
CA ARG A 46 6.58 17.21 -0.07
C ARG A 46 5.78 16.57 1.06
N LYS A 47 4.47 16.33 0.88
CA LYS A 47 3.62 15.65 1.88
C LYS A 47 4.11 14.25 2.22
N PHE A 48 4.63 13.52 1.25
CA PHE A 48 5.26 12.22 1.48
C PHE A 48 6.46 12.38 2.41
N ARG A 49 7.44 13.22 2.05
CA ARG A 49 8.64 13.43 2.87
C ARG A 49 8.31 13.93 4.29
N GLU A 50 7.33 14.82 4.42
CA GLU A 50 6.88 15.36 5.71
C GLU A 50 6.14 14.33 6.58
N SER A 51 5.49 13.32 5.98
CA SER A 51 4.68 12.34 6.71
C SER A 51 5.39 11.00 6.96
N VAL A 52 6.55 10.77 6.32
CA VAL A 52 7.36 9.57 6.55
C VAL A 52 8.05 9.70 7.91
N THR A 53 7.77 8.74 8.79
CA THR A 53 8.42 8.61 10.09
C THR A 53 8.87 7.17 10.30
N PHE A 54 9.83 6.93 11.19
CA PHE A 54 10.27 5.59 11.58
C PHE A 54 9.95 5.37 13.05
N ASP A 55 9.15 4.36 13.37
CA ASP A 55 8.70 4.06 14.74
C ASP A 55 9.70 3.19 15.54
N GLY A 56 10.89 2.95 14.98
CA GLY A 56 11.90 2.03 15.54
C GLY A 56 11.87 0.65 14.90
N THR A 57 10.76 0.26 14.25
CA THR A 57 10.60 -1.05 13.59
C THR A 57 10.26 -0.92 12.11
N ARG A 58 9.42 0.05 11.75
CA ARG A 58 8.88 0.23 10.39
C ARG A 58 8.75 1.70 10.03
N TYR A 59 8.74 1.96 8.73
CA TYR A 59 8.35 3.26 8.21
C TYR A 59 6.83 3.40 8.25
N VAL A 60 6.36 4.52 8.78
CA VAL A 60 4.95 4.92 8.82
C VAL A 60 4.80 6.14 7.92
N ILE A 61 3.83 6.09 7.01
CA ILE A 61 3.58 7.13 6.02
C ILE A 61 2.13 7.55 6.13
N GLY A 62 1.88 8.86 6.14
CA GLY A 62 0.51 9.39 6.10
C GLY A 62 -0.13 9.13 4.74
N LEU A 63 -1.43 8.83 4.73
CA LEU A 63 -2.19 8.70 3.48
C LEU A 63 -2.15 10.03 2.69
N LEU A 64 -1.67 9.96 1.45
CA LEU A 64 -1.49 11.11 0.57
C LEU A 64 -2.81 11.51 -0.09
N TRP A 65 -3.69 12.14 0.67
CA TRP A 65 -4.97 12.63 0.16
C TRP A 65 -4.78 13.76 -0.86
N ARG A 66 -5.51 13.66 -1.98
CA ARG A 66 -5.61 14.76 -2.95
C ARG A 66 -6.28 15.98 -2.30
N ALA A 67 -5.74 17.17 -2.59
CA ALA A 67 -6.33 18.42 -2.12
C ALA A 67 -7.76 18.59 -2.68
N GLY A 68 -8.66 19.16 -1.86
CA GLY A 68 -10.08 19.31 -2.21
C GLY A 68 -10.98 18.16 -1.75
N GLY A 69 -10.43 17.12 -1.11
CA GLY A 69 -11.14 16.10 -0.33
C GLY A 69 -12.46 15.63 -0.94
N GLY A 70 -12.42 14.57 -1.74
CA GLY A 70 -13.63 14.05 -2.39
C GLY A 70 -14.74 13.81 -1.38
N HIS A 71 -15.90 14.46 -1.58
CA HIS A 71 -17.10 14.15 -0.81
C HIS A 71 -17.61 12.78 -1.26
N LEU A 72 -17.27 11.76 -0.47
CA LEU A 72 -17.81 10.43 -0.68
C LEU A 72 -19.28 10.42 -0.22
N PRO A 73 -20.23 9.92 -1.05
CA PRO A 73 -21.62 9.80 -0.65
C PRO A 73 -21.78 8.89 0.58
N ASP A 74 -22.87 9.02 1.33
CA ASP A 74 -23.13 8.08 2.42
C ASP A 74 -23.52 6.71 1.85
N ASN A 75 -22.76 5.66 2.22
CA ASN A 75 -23.02 4.28 1.80
C ASN A 75 -23.47 3.37 2.95
N HIS A 76 -23.78 3.92 4.13
CA HIS A 76 -24.10 3.17 5.34
C HIS A 76 -25.24 2.17 5.14
N GLU A 77 -26.35 2.57 4.52
CA GLU A 77 -27.50 1.67 4.29
C GLU A 77 -27.15 0.47 3.40
N VAL A 78 -26.30 0.69 2.38
CA VAL A 78 -25.85 -0.36 1.47
C VAL A 78 -24.94 -1.33 2.22
N ALA A 79 -23.99 -0.82 2.99
CA ALA A 79 -23.10 -1.63 3.82
C ALA A 79 -23.89 -2.45 4.85
N MET A 80 -24.88 -1.85 5.52
CA MET A 80 -25.73 -2.52 6.49
C MET A 80 -26.55 -3.66 5.86
N ARG A 81 -27.11 -3.45 4.66
CA ARG A 81 -27.81 -4.52 3.92
C ARG A 81 -26.88 -5.69 3.60
N ARG A 82 -25.65 -5.41 3.17
CA ARG A 82 -24.63 -6.43 2.88
C ARG A 82 -24.21 -7.19 4.14
N LEU A 83 -23.98 -6.49 5.25
CA LEU A 83 -23.66 -7.10 6.54
C LEU A 83 -24.76 -8.07 7.00
N ARG A 84 -26.03 -7.68 6.88
CA ARG A 84 -27.17 -8.55 7.20
C ARG A 84 -27.24 -9.79 6.30
N ALA A 85 -26.88 -9.66 5.02
CA ALA A 85 -26.82 -10.80 4.10
C ALA A 85 -25.68 -11.76 4.47
N LEU A 86 -24.49 -11.21 4.70
CA LEU A 86 -23.33 -11.99 5.16
C LEU A 86 -23.63 -12.74 6.45
N ARG A 87 -24.23 -12.08 7.46
CA ARG A 87 -24.57 -12.72 8.74
C ARG A 87 -25.52 -13.90 8.54
N ARG A 88 -26.51 -13.78 7.64
CA ARG A 88 -27.40 -14.90 7.29
C ARG A 88 -26.66 -16.06 6.63
N GLN A 89 -25.66 -15.77 5.81
CA GLN A 89 -24.82 -16.80 5.19
C GLN A 89 -23.94 -17.50 6.23
N LEU A 90 -23.25 -16.75 7.08
CA LEU A 90 -22.39 -17.33 8.12
C LEU A 90 -23.19 -18.13 9.15
N ASN A 91 -24.40 -17.69 9.51
CA ASN A 91 -25.27 -18.47 10.42
C ASN A 91 -25.69 -19.84 9.85
N ARG A 92 -25.61 -20.05 8.54
CA ARG A 92 -25.93 -21.34 7.89
C ARG A 92 -24.71 -22.28 7.83
N ASP A 93 -23.51 -21.76 8.06
CA ASP A 93 -22.25 -22.47 7.90
C ASP A 93 -21.34 -22.16 9.11
N PRO A 94 -21.44 -22.95 10.19
CA PRO A 94 -20.71 -22.71 11.43
C PRO A 94 -19.19 -22.67 11.25
N GLU A 95 -18.65 -23.48 10.33
CA GLU A 95 -17.22 -23.56 10.05
C GLU A 95 -16.74 -22.22 9.44
N LYS A 96 -17.41 -21.74 8.38
CA LYS A 96 -17.10 -20.42 7.81
C LYS A 96 -17.29 -19.29 8.80
N HIS A 97 -18.30 -19.37 9.69
CA HIS A 97 -18.49 -18.35 10.73
C HIS A 97 -17.30 -18.29 11.69
N GLN A 98 -16.77 -19.45 12.08
CA GLN A 98 -15.61 -19.54 12.97
C GLN A 98 -14.35 -18.95 12.31
N GLU A 99 -14.05 -19.35 11.07
CA GLU A 99 -12.92 -18.79 10.31
C GLU A 99 -13.01 -17.27 10.18
N TYR A 100 -14.19 -16.77 9.77
CA TYR A 100 -14.43 -15.34 9.59
C TYR A 100 -14.24 -14.57 10.89
N SER A 101 -14.77 -15.10 12.01
CA SER A 101 -14.64 -14.48 13.33
C SER A 101 -13.19 -14.47 13.81
N GLY A 102 -12.42 -15.52 13.50
CA GLY A 102 -10.99 -15.59 13.78
C GLY A 102 -10.22 -14.46 13.10
N VAL A 103 -10.42 -14.26 11.79
CA VAL A 103 -9.74 -13.19 11.04
C VAL A 103 -10.06 -11.79 11.58
N ILE A 104 -11.33 -11.52 11.93
CA ILE A 104 -11.70 -10.23 12.51
C ILE A 104 -11.06 -10.04 13.89
N SER A 105 -10.97 -11.10 14.70
CA SER A 105 -10.30 -11.04 16.01
C SER A 105 -8.80 -10.77 15.86
N ASP A 106 -8.13 -11.43 14.91
CA ASP A 106 -6.72 -11.19 14.58
C ASP A 106 -6.46 -9.73 14.20
N TYR A 107 -7.38 -9.08 13.48
CA TYR A 107 -7.26 -7.66 13.13
C TYR A 107 -7.31 -6.76 14.37
N LEU A 108 -8.18 -7.08 15.33
CA LEU A 108 -8.28 -6.35 16.59
C LEU A 108 -7.03 -6.57 17.46
N ASP A 109 -6.59 -7.83 17.59
CA ASP A 109 -5.43 -8.21 18.42
C ASP A 109 -4.13 -7.60 17.90
N ARG A 110 -3.99 -7.48 16.57
CA ARG A 110 -2.83 -6.82 15.93
C ARG A 110 -2.93 -5.30 15.90
N GLY A 111 -4.05 -4.72 16.36
CA GLY A 111 -4.31 -3.28 16.30
C GLY A 111 -4.46 -2.74 14.88
N TRP A 112 -4.83 -3.59 13.92
CA TRP A 112 -5.13 -3.18 12.53
C TRP A 112 -6.56 -2.65 12.39
N ALA A 113 -7.44 -3.04 13.30
CA ALA A 113 -8.79 -2.53 13.42
C ALA A 113 -9.07 -2.16 14.89
N GLU A 114 -9.99 -1.23 15.09
CA GLU A 114 -10.49 -0.86 16.41
C GLU A 114 -12.02 -0.79 16.41
N LYS A 115 -12.60 -0.93 17.59
CA LYS A 115 -14.04 -0.73 17.77
C LYS A 115 -14.32 0.77 17.79
N VAL A 116 -15.26 1.21 16.95
CA VAL A 116 -15.69 2.61 16.92
C VAL A 116 -16.74 2.85 18.02
N ASP A 117 -16.64 3.97 18.74
CA ASP A 117 -17.50 4.35 19.88
C ASP A 117 -18.94 4.76 19.50
N GLY A 118 -19.45 4.28 18.37
CA GLY A 118 -20.84 4.52 17.93
C GLY A 118 -21.08 5.90 17.31
N THR A 119 -20.13 6.83 17.38
CA THR A 119 -20.17 8.06 16.57
C THR A 119 -19.69 7.76 15.16
N SER A 120 -20.58 7.92 14.18
CA SER A 120 -20.18 7.94 12.77
C SER A 120 -19.13 9.05 12.60
N GLY A 121 -18.06 8.77 11.87
CA GLY A 121 -17.03 9.76 11.60
C GLY A 121 -17.58 10.95 10.80
N PRO A 122 -16.74 11.97 10.53
CA PRO A 122 -17.16 13.15 9.79
C PRO A 122 -17.83 12.79 8.45
N PRO A 123 -18.99 13.41 8.10
CA PRO A 123 -19.65 13.22 6.80
C PRO A 123 -18.70 13.51 5.64
N GLY A 124 -18.81 12.73 4.56
CA GLY A 124 -17.91 12.83 3.40
C GLY A 124 -16.49 12.30 3.65
N ARG A 125 -16.17 11.88 4.88
CA ARG A 125 -14.90 11.25 5.27
C ARG A 125 -15.09 9.88 5.93
N THR A 126 -16.32 9.41 6.00
CA THR A 126 -16.68 8.09 6.54
C THR A 126 -17.25 7.26 5.42
N TRP A 127 -16.72 6.05 5.28
CA TRP A 127 -17.18 5.09 4.29
C TRP A 127 -17.12 3.69 4.86
N TYR A 128 -18.16 2.90 4.60
CA TYR A 128 -18.30 1.56 5.14
C TYR A 128 -17.90 0.54 4.08
N LEU A 129 -16.88 -0.26 4.37
CA LEU A 129 -16.38 -1.26 3.42
C LEU A 129 -17.24 -2.53 3.49
N PRO A 130 -17.75 -3.02 2.35
CA PRO A 130 -18.31 -4.36 2.28
C PRO A 130 -17.18 -5.39 2.45
N HIS A 131 -17.27 -6.25 3.46
CA HIS A 131 -16.28 -7.31 3.66
C HIS A 131 -16.78 -8.63 3.07
N HIS A 132 -15.95 -9.27 2.26
CA HIS A 132 -16.21 -10.58 1.65
C HIS A 132 -14.99 -11.48 1.91
N ALA A 133 -15.23 -12.71 2.37
CA ALA A 133 -14.15 -13.68 2.58
C ALA A 133 -13.58 -14.15 1.24
N VAL A 134 -12.26 -14.09 1.08
CA VAL A 134 -11.57 -14.65 -0.09
C VAL A 134 -10.85 -15.91 0.37
N HIS A 135 -11.25 -17.06 -0.15
CA HIS A 135 -10.62 -18.34 0.17
C HIS A 135 -9.59 -18.66 -0.92
N GLN A 136 -8.31 -18.65 -0.55
CA GLN A 136 -7.26 -19.14 -1.44
C GLN A 136 -7.33 -20.66 -1.50
N HIS A 137 -7.58 -21.20 -2.69
CA HIS A 137 -7.38 -22.62 -2.93
C HIS A 137 -5.90 -22.81 -3.26
N ASN A 138 -5.10 -23.21 -2.27
CA ASN A 138 -3.75 -23.69 -2.56
C ASN A 138 -3.89 -25.01 -3.31
N GLN A 139 -3.57 -24.99 -4.61
CA GLN A 139 -3.28 -26.19 -5.39
C GLN A 139 -1.86 -26.67 -5.13
#